data_AF-A0A6I6EFB9-F1
#
_entry.id   AF-A0A6I6EFB9-F1
#
_cell.length_a   1.000
_cell.length_b   1.000
_cell.length_c   1.000
_cell.angle_alpha   90.00
_cell.angle_beta   90.00
_cell.angle_gamma   90.00
#
_symmetry.space_group_name_H-M   'P 1'
#
loop_
_entity.id
_entity.type
_entity.pdbx_description
1 polymer ?
#
loop_
_entity_poly.entity_id
_entity_poly.type
_entity_poly.pdbx_seq_one_letter_code
_entity_poly.pdbx_strand_id
1 'polypeptide(L)'
;METEEQTPSAFLDIATNLLAILLILTLFALAAPRQFTEGASQLPARPSTGLRFVAPQRERFPPFSRFYVVLADRVTVWDQEAVVAALAAAPHTHSGTTRQGRFDWQPEWLVTRDIDGFQLRFWFDRDALLSQSTPWGVEQTERLVDELAQDAARNRIAPVFIVYPDGLETFVPIYERLQARGQRFRWFTQRPDEPLLIGRHVAQFTHYSLYW
;
A
#
# COMPACT_ATOMS: atom_id res chain seq x y z
N MET A 1 85.68 -4.07 27.14
CA MET A 1 85.22 -3.04 26.19
C MET A 1 84.08 -3.69 25.43
N GLU A 2 82.86 -3.32 25.82
CA GLU A 2 81.60 -3.95 25.45
C GLU A 2 81.16 -3.54 24.04
N THR A 3 80.60 -4.49 23.32
CA THR A 3 79.76 -4.28 22.13
C THR A 3 78.33 -4.60 22.54
N GLU A 4 77.47 -3.59 22.69
CA GLU A 4 76.02 -3.74 22.87
C GLU A 4 75.32 -2.70 21.96
N GLU A 5 74.67 -3.17 20.90
CA GLU A 5 73.21 -3.40 20.80
C GLU A 5 72.39 -2.12 20.57
N GLN A 6 72.29 -1.70 19.30
CA GLN A 6 71.28 -0.71 18.85
C GLN A 6 70.38 -1.19 17.70
N THR A 7 70.58 -2.42 17.22
CA THR A 7 69.80 -2.99 16.11
C THR A 7 68.39 -3.50 16.48
N PRO A 8 68.08 -4.00 17.70
CA PRO A 8 66.75 -4.60 17.94
C PRO A 8 65.60 -3.58 18.01
N SER A 9 65.87 -2.31 18.37
CA SER A 9 64.84 -1.26 18.48
C SER A 9 64.29 -0.82 17.13
N ALA A 10 65.15 -0.62 16.13
CA ALA A 10 64.73 -0.10 14.83
C ALA A 10 63.83 -1.09 14.06
N PHE A 11 64.09 -2.39 14.20
CA PHE A 11 63.26 -3.43 13.57
C PHE A 11 61.90 -3.56 14.26
N LEU A 12 61.85 -3.40 15.59
CA LEU A 12 60.63 -3.41 16.37
C LEU A 12 59.72 -2.22 16.04
N ASP A 13 60.31 -1.03 15.86
CA ASP A 13 59.57 0.17 15.46
C ASP A 13 58.98 0.04 14.05
N ILE A 14 59.74 -0.53 13.10
CA ILE A 14 59.25 -0.78 11.73
C ILE A 14 58.11 -1.81 11.76
N ALA A 15 58.26 -2.90 12.51
CA ALA A 15 57.25 -3.94 12.62
C ALA A 15 55.95 -3.42 13.26
N THR A 16 56.07 -2.56 14.28
CA THR A 16 54.92 -1.98 14.98
C THR A 16 54.15 -1.01 14.08
N ASN A 17 54.86 -0.19 13.30
CA ASN A 17 54.24 0.72 12.33
C ASN A 17 53.55 -0.04 11.19
N LEU A 18 54.18 -1.11 10.68
CA LEU A 18 53.56 -1.97 9.66
C LEU A 18 52.31 -2.67 10.17
N LEU A 19 52.34 -3.15 11.42
CA LEU A 19 51.19 -3.77 12.06
C LEU A 19 50.04 -2.77 12.24
N ALA A 20 50.35 -1.54 12.66
CA ALA A 20 49.35 -0.48 12.80
C ALA A 20 48.69 -0.14 11.44
N ILE A 21 49.48 -0.05 10.36
CA ILE A 21 48.96 0.18 9.01
C ILE A 21 48.06 -0.98 8.55
N LEU A 22 48.47 -2.23 8.79
CA LEU A 22 47.67 -3.41 8.45
C LEU A 22 46.35 -3.45 9.24
N LEU A 23 46.36 -3.09 10.52
CA LEU A 23 45.16 -2.99 11.37
C LEU A 23 44.21 -1.91 10.86
N ILE A 24 44.72 -0.74 10.50
CA ILE A 24 43.91 0.35 9.95
C ILE A 24 43.29 -0.09 8.61
N LEU A 25 44.07 -0.70 7.70
CA LEU A 25 43.56 -1.19 6.42
C LEU A 25 42.52 -2.30 6.58
N THR A 26 42.71 -3.21 7.52
CA THR A 26 41.70 -4.25 7.80
C THR A 26 40.44 -3.69 8.45
N LEU A 27 40.55 -2.70 9.34
CA LEU A 27 39.40 -1.97 9.86
C LEU A 27 38.63 -1.24 8.76
N PHE A 28 39.31 -0.59 7.82
CA PHE A 28 38.66 0.02 6.65
C PHE A 28 38.04 -1.01 5.72
N ALA A 29 38.67 -2.17 5.51
CA ALA A 29 38.11 -3.25 4.70
C ALA A 29 36.89 -3.93 5.35
N LEU A 30 36.87 -4.05 6.69
CA LEU A 30 35.72 -4.58 7.43
C LEU A 30 34.58 -3.54 7.57
N ALA A 31 34.92 -2.26 7.70
CA ALA A 31 33.95 -1.18 7.81
C ALA A 31 33.46 -0.68 6.44
N ALA A 32 34.13 -1.05 5.35
CA ALA A 32 33.64 -0.80 4.01
C ALA A 32 32.25 -1.45 3.89
N PRO A 33 31.20 -0.68 3.54
CA PRO A 33 29.87 -1.24 3.40
C PRO A 33 29.96 -2.35 2.34
N ARG A 34 29.63 -3.58 2.74
CA ARG A 34 29.44 -4.69 1.80
C ARG A 34 28.42 -4.20 0.78
N GLN A 35 28.88 -3.78 -0.39
CA GLN A 35 28.02 -3.55 -1.53
C GLN A 35 27.41 -4.91 -1.83
N PHE A 36 26.18 -5.10 -1.36
CA PHE A 36 25.33 -6.23 -1.72
C PHE A 36 25.33 -6.32 -3.24
N THR A 37 26.15 -7.22 -3.75
CA THR A 37 26.13 -7.62 -5.15
C THR A 37 25.30 -8.89 -5.21
N GLU A 38 24.04 -8.78 -4.79
CA GLU A 38 23.09 -9.90 -4.88
C GLU A 38 22.05 -9.55 -5.94
N GLY A 39 22.28 -10.11 -7.13
CA GLY A 39 21.21 -10.69 -7.96
C GLY A 39 20.17 -9.76 -8.59
N ALA A 40 20.57 -8.69 -9.28
CA ALA A 40 19.68 -8.11 -10.29
C ALA A 40 19.89 -8.87 -11.61
N SER A 41 18.95 -9.77 -11.93
CA SER A 41 18.84 -10.41 -13.23
C SER A 41 19.01 -9.35 -14.34
N GLN A 42 19.99 -9.54 -15.23
CA GLN A 42 20.29 -8.68 -16.37
C GLN A 42 19.25 -8.78 -17.50
N LEU A 43 17.97 -8.90 -17.15
CA LEU A 43 16.92 -8.61 -18.12
C LEU A 43 16.86 -7.09 -18.24
N PRO A 44 17.03 -6.52 -19.45
CA PRO A 44 16.81 -5.08 -19.61
C PRO A 44 15.39 -4.79 -19.12
N ALA A 45 15.28 -3.91 -18.12
CA ALA A 45 14.00 -3.36 -17.72
C ALA A 45 13.31 -2.91 -19.01
N ARG A 46 12.16 -3.51 -19.34
CA ARG A 46 11.39 -3.09 -20.50
C ARG A 46 11.23 -1.58 -20.39
N PRO A 47 11.41 -0.82 -21.50
CA PRO A 47 11.28 0.63 -21.45
C PRO A 47 9.96 0.97 -20.77
N SER A 48 10.05 1.68 -19.65
CA SER A 48 8.89 2.15 -18.89
C SER A 48 8.03 2.90 -19.90
N THR A 49 6.82 2.40 -20.15
CA THR A 49 5.81 3.15 -20.88
C THR A 49 5.77 4.56 -20.29
N GLY A 50 5.85 5.62 -21.09
CA GLY A 50 5.78 7.01 -20.58
C GLY A 50 4.45 7.36 -19.89
N LEU A 51 3.54 6.38 -19.80
CA LEU A 51 2.31 6.43 -19.03
C LEU A 51 2.64 6.38 -17.55
N ARG A 52 2.17 7.37 -16.79
CA ARG A 52 2.34 7.35 -15.33
C ARG A 52 1.40 6.31 -14.71
N PHE A 53 0.15 6.28 -15.16
CA PHE A 53 -0.82 5.30 -14.69
C PHE A 53 -0.91 4.09 -15.65
N VAL A 54 -0.90 2.88 -15.09
CA VAL A 54 -1.16 1.63 -15.82
C VAL A 54 -2.37 0.95 -15.19
N ALA A 55 -3.41 0.71 -16.00
CA ALA A 55 -4.64 0.12 -15.51
C ALA A 55 -4.43 -1.33 -15.02
N PRO A 56 -5.08 -1.73 -13.91
CA PRO A 56 -4.97 -3.10 -13.38
C PRO A 56 -5.61 -4.13 -14.33
N GLN A 57 -4.94 -5.27 -14.52
CA GLN A 57 -5.45 -6.38 -15.34
C GLN A 57 -6.44 -7.24 -14.54
N ARG A 58 -7.68 -6.75 -14.38
CA ARG A 58 -8.74 -7.37 -13.56
C ARG A 58 -9.07 -8.81 -13.92
N GLU A 59 -8.95 -9.19 -15.20
CA GLU A 59 -9.16 -10.57 -15.66
C GLU A 59 -8.13 -11.55 -15.07
N ARG A 60 -6.92 -11.07 -14.78
CA ARG A 60 -5.84 -11.87 -14.17
C ARG A 60 -5.86 -11.78 -12.66
N PHE A 61 -6.31 -10.65 -12.12
CA PHE A 61 -6.33 -10.37 -10.69
C PHE A 61 -7.68 -9.73 -10.31
N PRO A 62 -8.72 -10.55 -10.04
CA PRO A 62 -10.01 -10.04 -9.61
C PRO A 62 -9.88 -9.31 -8.26
N PRO A 63 -10.79 -8.38 -7.92
CA PRO A 63 -10.76 -7.71 -6.64
C PRO A 63 -10.97 -8.71 -5.50
N PHE A 64 -10.10 -8.72 -4.49
CA PHE A 64 -10.30 -9.50 -3.27
C PHE A 64 -11.17 -8.78 -2.23
N SER A 65 -11.50 -7.52 -2.50
CA SER A 65 -12.28 -6.69 -1.59
C SER A 65 -13.23 -5.79 -2.35
N ARG A 66 -14.43 -5.61 -1.79
CA ARG A 66 -15.42 -4.63 -2.27
C ARG A 66 -15.69 -3.64 -1.14
N PHE A 67 -15.65 -2.36 -1.48
CA PHE A 67 -15.73 -1.28 -0.50
C PHE A 67 -17.12 -0.67 -0.51
N TYR A 68 -17.67 -0.46 0.69
CA TYR A 68 -18.98 0.11 0.92
C TYR A 68 -18.81 1.36 1.78
N VAL A 69 -19.41 2.47 1.37
CA VAL A 69 -19.48 3.70 2.16
C VAL A 69 -20.79 3.70 2.94
N VAL A 70 -20.70 3.91 4.24
CA VAL A 70 -21.85 3.96 5.15
C VAL A 70 -21.99 5.38 5.70
N LEU A 71 -23.12 6.00 5.42
CA LEU A 71 -23.57 7.30 5.90
C LEU A 71 -24.91 7.13 6.63
N ALA A 72 -25.44 8.21 7.21
CA ALA A 72 -26.78 8.20 7.79
C ALA A 72 -27.82 7.71 6.76
N ASP A 73 -28.49 6.61 7.09
CA ASP A 73 -29.51 5.94 6.30
C ASP A 73 -29.08 5.59 4.87
N ARG A 74 -27.78 5.43 4.59
CA ARG A 74 -27.28 5.06 3.26
C ARG A 74 -26.12 4.09 3.36
N VAL A 75 -26.14 3.07 2.51
CA VAL A 75 -24.99 2.23 2.20
C VAL A 75 -24.85 2.17 0.69
N THR A 76 -23.65 2.46 0.20
CA THR A 76 -23.38 2.54 -1.24
C THR A 76 -22.05 1.91 -1.57
N VAL A 77 -21.96 1.25 -2.71
CA VAL A 77 -20.70 0.67 -3.19
C VAL A 77 -19.81 1.79 -3.70
N TRP A 78 -18.54 1.81 -3.27
CA TRP A 78 -17.58 2.74 -3.84
C TRP A 78 -17.14 2.29 -5.23
N ASP A 79 -17.39 3.14 -6.22
CA ASP A 79 -17.07 2.96 -7.63
C ASP A 79 -15.59 3.29 -7.89
N GLN A 80 -14.73 2.35 -7.51
CA GLN A 80 -13.29 2.43 -7.80
C GLN A 80 -13.00 2.38 -9.30
N GLU A 81 -13.86 1.72 -10.08
CA GLU A 81 -13.66 1.60 -11.53
C GLU A 81 -13.82 2.95 -12.22
N ALA A 82 -14.67 3.85 -11.72
CA ALA A 82 -14.72 5.23 -12.21
C ALA A 82 -13.38 5.98 -12.03
N VAL A 83 -12.66 5.75 -10.93
CA VAL A 83 -11.33 6.35 -10.70
C VAL A 83 -10.32 5.75 -11.67
N VAL A 84 -10.30 4.42 -11.82
CA VAL A 84 -9.42 3.71 -12.77
C VAL A 84 -9.68 4.17 -14.19
N ALA A 85 -10.95 4.28 -14.60
CA ALA A 85 -11.33 4.73 -15.93
C ALA A 85 -10.91 6.19 -16.19
N ALA A 86 -11.08 7.07 -15.20
CA ALA A 86 -10.64 8.47 -15.30
C ALA A 86 -9.11 8.59 -15.46
N LEU A 87 -8.33 7.84 -14.67
CA LEU A 87 -6.87 7.79 -14.79
C LEU A 87 -6.41 7.13 -16.10
N ALA A 88 -7.10 6.07 -16.56
CA ALA A 88 -6.78 5.41 -17.83
C ALA A 88 -7.06 6.31 -19.05
N ALA A 89 -8.11 7.13 -19.00
CA ALA A 89 -8.43 8.09 -20.06
C ALA A 89 -7.44 9.26 -20.12
N ALA A 90 -6.85 9.64 -18.99
CA ALA A 90 -5.89 10.73 -18.88
C ALA A 90 -4.65 10.30 -18.07
N PRO A 91 -3.78 9.42 -18.60
CA PRO A 91 -2.71 8.75 -17.84
C PRO A 91 -1.57 9.64 -17.36
N HIS A 92 -1.59 10.92 -17.72
CA HIS A 92 -0.64 11.94 -17.27
C HIS A 92 -1.21 12.85 -16.18
N THR A 93 -2.51 12.79 -15.88
CA THR A 93 -3.11 13.55 -14.79
C THR A 93 -2.97 12.80 -13.48
N HIS A 94 -2.87 13.56 -12.39
CA HIS A 94 -2.79 13.01 -11.04
C HIS A 94 -4.13 13.17 -10.32
N SER A 95 -4.96 14.14 -10.69
CA SER A 95 -6.22 14.40 -10.02
C SER A 95 -7.40 14.33 -10.98
N GLY A 96 -8.58 14.06 -10.43
CA GLY A 96 -9.83 14.06 -11.19
C GLY A 96 -11.07 13.99 -10.30
N THR A 97 -12.23 13.90 -10.95
CA THR A 97 -13.54 13.84 -10.30
C THR A 97 -14.33 12.66 -10.83
N THR A 98 -15.08 12.00 -9.95
CA THR A 98 -16.08 10.98 -10.28
C THR A 98 -17.46 11.44 -9.79
N ARG A 99 -18.49 10.64 -10.03
CA ARG A 99 -19.84 10.92 -9.50
C ARG A 99 -19.92 10.83 -7.97
N GLN A 100 -18.94 10.21 -7.32
CA GLN A 100 -18.93 9.96 -5.88
C GLN A 100 -17.93 10.83 -5.14
N GLY A 101 -17.19 11.70 -5.83
CA GLY A 101 -16.17 12.53 -5.20
C GLY A 101 -15.04 12.95 -6.11
N ARG A 102 -13.91 13.30 -5.50
CA ARG A 102 -12.68 13.68 -6.18
C ARG A 102 -11.51 12.86 -5.70
N PHE A 103 -10.50 12.72 -6.54
CA PHE A 103 -9.30 11.96 -6.22
C PHE A 103 -8.02 12.72 -6.56
N ASP A 104 -6.97 12.40 -5.82
CA ASP A 104 -5.58 12.78 -6.08
C ASP A 104 -4.73 11.51 -5.99
N TRP A 105 -4.10 11.15 -7.10
CA TRP A 105 -3.27 9.99 -7.29
C TRP A 105 -1.81 10.42 -7.32
N GLN A 106 -1.06 9.89 -6.37
CA GLN A 106 0.34 10.17 -6.13
C GLN A 106 1.12 8.91 -6.53
N PRO A 107 1.59 8.81 -7.79
CA PRO A 107 2.50 7.74 -8.16
C PRO A 107 3.76 7.82 -7.30
N GLU A 108 4.30 6.68 -6.87
CA GLU A 108 5.68 6.65 -6.43
C GLU A 108 6.57 7.10 -7.59
N TRP A 109 7.68 7.78 -7.28
CA TRP A 109 8.68 8.06 -8.30
C TRP A 109 9.16 6.72 -8.84
N LEU A 110 9.17 6.57 -10.17
CA LEU A 110 9.65 5.36 -10.85
C LEU A 110 11.13 5.14 -10.53
N VAL A 111 11.41 4.48 -9.41
CA VAL A 111 12.71 3.89 -9.11
C VAL A 111 12.76 2.58 -9.88
N THR A 112 13.94 2.17 -10.36
CA THR A 112 14.16 0.90 -11.09
C THR A 112 13.82 -0.32 -10.21
N ARG A 113 12.53 -0.59 -9.99
CA ARG A 113 11.99 -1.66 -9.14
C ARG A 113 10.89 -2.37 -9.92
N ASP A 114 10.77 -3.67 -9.66
CA ASP A 114 9.74 -4.51 -10.28
C ASP A 114 8.34 -4.30 -9.65
N ILE A 115 8.26 -3.52 -8.56
CA ILE A 115 7.03 -3.25 -7.84
C ILE A 115 6.83 -1.73 -7.76
N ASP A 116 5.75 -1.26 -8.39
CA ASP A 116 5.30 0.13 -8.25
C ASP A 116 4.47 0.30 -6.97
N GLY A 117 4.84 1.28 -6.16
CA GLY A 117 3.96 1.82 -5.13
C GLY A 117 3.11 2.97 -5.66
N PHE A 118 2.02 3.25 -4.96
CA PHE A 118 1.19 4.42 -5.22
C PHE A 118 0.41 4.79 -3.96
N GLN A 119 -0.06 6.03 -3.92
CA GLN A 119 -1.04 6.48 -2.95
C GLN A 119 -2.18 7.22 -3.68
N LEU A 120 -3.40 6.85 -3.37
CA LEU A 120 -4.63 7.48 -3.81
C LEU A 120 -5.28 8.14 -2.60
N ARG A 121 -5.58 9.42 -2.73
CA ARG A 121 -6.40 10.18 -1.79
C ARG A 121 -7.76 10.37 -2.44
N PHE A 122 -8.83 9.93 -1.78
CA PHE A 122 -10.19 10.08 -2.29
C PHE A 122 -11.04 10.87 -1.30
N TRP A 123 -11.63 11.97 -1.75
CA TRP A 123 -12.60 12.74 -0.97
C TRP A 123 -13.99 12.42 -1.50
N PHE A 124 -14.81 11.79 -0.67
CA PHE A 124 -16.19 11.50 -1.03
C PHE A 124 -17.02 12.79 -1.07
N ASP A 125 -17.85 12.91 -2.10
CA ASP A 125 -18.89 13.92 -2.17
C ASP A 125 -20.13 13.37 -1.46
N ARG A 126 -20.33 13.77 -0.20
CA ARG A 126 -21.42 13.27 0.64
C ARG A 126 -22.79 13.59 0.06
N ASP A 127 -22.97 14.78 -0.50
CA ASP A 127 -24.26 15.20 -1.08
C ASP A 127 -24.57 14.38 -2.33
N ALA A 128 -23.56 14.10 -3.14
CA ALA A 128 -23.70 13.18 -4.28
C ALA A 128 -24.05 11.75 -3.84
N LEU A 129 -23.42 11.24 -2.77
CA LEU A 129 -23.73 9.91 -2.25
C LEU A 129 -25.15 9.83 -1.68
N LEU A 130 -25.60 10.85 -0.93
CA LEU A 130 -26.94 10.91 -0.34
C LEU A 130 -28.05 11.00 -1.40
N SER A 131 -27.79 11.74 -2.49
CA SER A 131 -28.76 11.96 -3.58
C SER A 131 -28.87 10.78 -4.55
N GLN A 132 -27.78 10.02 -4.75
CA GLN A 132 -27.76 8.88 -5.68
C GLN A 132 -28.20 7.56 -5.03
N SER A 133 -28.14 7.46 -3.70
CA SER A 133 -28.38 6.22 -2.97
C SER A 133 -29.79 6.16 -2.40
N THR A 134 -30.43 5.00 -2.47
CA THR A 134 -31.73 4.77 -1.86
C THR A 134 -31.64 4.75 -0.33
N PRO A 135 -32.67 5.20 0.40
CA PRO A 135 -32.74 5.05 1.84
C PRO A 135 -32.53 3.61 2.28
N TRP A 136 -31.68 3.43 3.29
CA TRP A 136 -31.31 2.13 3.82
C TRP A 136 -32.30 1.67 4.87
N GLY A 137 -32.60 0.36 4.86
CA GLY A 137 -33.55 -0.25 5.76
C GLY A 137 -33.23 -1.71 6.04
N VAL A 138 -34.12 -2.36 6.77
CA VAL A 138 -33.94 -3.75 7.21
C VAL A 138 -33.90 -4.71 6.02
N GLU A 139 -34.79 -4.55 5.04
CA GLU A 139 -34.83 -5.40 3.84
C GLU A 139 -33.54 -5.29 3.01
N GLN A 140 -32.99 -4.08 2.87
CA GLN A 140 -31.71 -3.84 2.18
C GLN A 140 -30.56 -4.49 2.93
N THR A 141 -30.61 -4.47 4.26
CA THR A 141 -29.61 -5.12 5.11
C THR A 141 -29.61 -6.63 4.90
N GLU A 142 -30.77 -7.29 4.95
CA GLU A 142 -30.85 -8.74 4.71
C GLU A 142 -30.33 -9.10 3.31
N ARG A 143 -30.76 -8.35 2.30
CA ARG A 143 -30.33 -8.54 0.91
C ARG A 143 -28.82 -8.41 0.77
N LEU A 144 -28.22 -7.35 1.34
CA LEU A 144 -26.78 -7.14 1.31
C LEU A 144 -26.03 -8.30 1.96
N VAL A 145 -26.48 -8.76 3.14
CA VAL A 145 -25.82 -9.86 3.86
C VAL A 145 -25.89 -11.17 3.07
N ASP A 146 -27.00 -11.43 2.38
CA ASP A 146 -27.14 -12.58 1.48
C ASP A 146 -26.21 -12.46 0.25
N GLU A 147 -26.15 -11.29 -0.37
CA GLU A 147 -25.26 -11.00 -1.50
C GLU A 147 -23.78 -11.20 -1.12
N LEU A 148 -23.38 -10.68 0.04
CA LEU A 148 -22.02 -10.82 0.56
C LEU A 148 -21.65 -12.28 0.86
N ALA A 149 -22.61 -13.09 1.31
CA ALA A 149 -22.41 -14.53 1.50
C ALA A 149 -22.07 -15.22 0.17
N GLN A 150 -22.83 -14.87 -0.89
CA GLN A 150 -22.66 -15.44 -2.22
C GLN A 150 -21.33 -15.01 -2.86
N ASP A 151 -20.99 -13.73 -2.73
CA ASP A 151 -19.72 -13.17 -3.24
C ASP A 151 -18.51 -13.78 -2.53
N ALA A 152 -18.58 -13.98 -1.22
CA ALA A 152 -17.54 -14.67 -0.47
C ALA A 152 -17.37 -16.13 -0.93
N ALA A 153 -18.47 -16.85 -1.16
CA ALA A 153 -18.44 -18.25 -1.57
C ALA A 153 -17.95 -18.45 -3.01
N ARG A 154 -18.38 -17.60 -3.94
CA ARG A 154 -18.07 -17.74 -5.38
C ARG A 154 -16.75 -17.09 -5.76
N ASN A 155 -16.54 -15.86 -5.31
CA ASN A 155 -15.48 -14.98 -5.81
C ASN A 155 -14.39 -14.72 -4.76
N ARG A 156 -14.58 -15.20 -3.53
CA ARG A 156 -13.68 -14.94 -2.39
C ARG A 156 -13.48 -13.44 -2.12
N ILE A 157 -14.52 -12.65 -2.38
CA ILE A 157 -14.51 -11.20 -2.17
C ILE A 157 -14.89 -10.93 -0.71
N ALA A 158 -14.06 -10.16 0.00
CA ALA A 158 -14.36 -9.70 1.35
C ALA A 158 -14.95 -8.29 1.33
N PRO A 159 -16.09 -8.02 2.00
CA PRO A 159 -16.59 -6.67 2.16
C PRO A 159 -15.72 -5.85 3.11
N VAL A 160 -15.53 -4.58 2.76
CA VAL A 160 -14.85 -3.56 3.56
C VAL A 160 -15.78 -2.36 3.70
N PHE A 161 -16.11 -1.98 4.94
CA PHE A 161 -17.01 -0.86 5.23
C PHE A 161 -16.24 0.38 5.68
N ILE A 162 -16.47 1.48 4.99
CA ILE A 162 -15.98 2.82 5.30
C ILE A 162 -17.11 3.53 6.04
N VAL A 163 -17.04 3.60 7.36
CA VAL A 163 -18.15 4.05 8.20
C VAL A 163 -17.92 5.49 8.64
N TYR A 164 -18.80 6.39 8.24
CA TYR A 164 -18.78 7.77 8.73
C TYR A 164 -19.43 7.85 10.12
N PRO A 165 -19.14 8.89 10.92
CA PRO A 165 -19.72 9.05 12.25
C PRO A 165 -21.25 9.02 12.28
N ASP A 166 -21.89 9.60 11.26
CA ASP A 166 -23.35 9.64 11.08
C ASP A 166 -23.93 8.32 10.54
N GLY A 167 -23.10 7.46 9.96
CA GLY A 167 -23.50 6.15 9.45
C GLY A 167 -23.41 5.00 10.46
N LEU A 168 -22.97 5.27 11.69
CA LEU A 168 -22.75 4.22 12.68
C LEU A 168 -24.04 3.45 13.01
N GLU A 169 -25.16 4.17 13.20
CA GLU A 169 -26.47 3.56 13.48
C GLU A 169 -26.95 2.69 12.32
N THR A 170 -26.68 3.09 11.08
CA THR A 170 -26.97 2.30 9.87
C THR A 170 -26.08 1.06 9.78
N PHE A 171 -24.82 1.14 10.27
CA PHE A 171 -23.86 0.05 10.20
C PHE A 171 -24.10 -1.04 11.25
N VAL A 172 -24.54 -0.70 12.47
CA VAL A 172 -24.71 -1.66 13.58
C VAL A 172 -25.56 -2.89 13.19
N PRO A 173 -26.75 -2.75 12.58
CA PRO A 173 -27.54 -3.90 12.16
C PRO A 173 -26.86 -4.80 11.13
N ILE A 174 -26.01 -4.22 10.27
CA ILE A 174 -25.22 -4.95 9.26
C ILE A 174 -24.13 -5.75 9.96
N TYR A 175 -23.39 -5.09 10.86
CA TYR A 175 -22.32 -5.69 11.66
C TYR A 175 -22.81 -6.92 12.42
N GLU A 176 -23.94 -6.80 13.13
CA GLU A 176 -24.50 -7.88 13.95
C GLU A 176 -24.86 -9.11 13.10
N ARG A 177 -25.45 -8.90 11.91
CA ARG A 177 -25.82 -9.98 11.00
C ARG A 177 -24.62 -10.66 10.37
N LEU A 178 -23.61 -9.88 9.96
CA LEU A 178 -22.38 -10.44 9.42
C LEU A 178 -21.66 -11.29 10.48
N GLN A 179 -21.61 -10.82 11.72
CA GLN A 179 -21.07 -11.58 12.87
C GLN A 179 -21.86 -12.86 13.14
N ALA A 180 -23.19 -12.75 13.22
CA ALA A 180 -24.06 -13.91 13.47
C ALA A 180 -23.91 -15.02 12.42
N ARG A 181 -23.63 -14.64 11.16
CA ARG A 181 -23.38 -15.58 10.06
C ARG A 181 -21.92 -16.01 9.92
N GLY A 182 -21.02 -15.56 10.80
CA GLY A 182 -19.59 -15.88 10.74
C GLY A 182 -18.90 -15.38 9.47
N GLN A 183 -19.45 -14.33 8.82
CA GLN A 183 -18.85 -13.77 7.61
C GLN A 183 -17.62 -12.95 7.95
N ARG A 184 -16.59 -13.04 7.11
CA ARG A 184 -15.38 -12.23 7.24
C ARG A 184 -15.60 -10.88 6.57
N PHE A 185 -15.42 -9.80 7.32
CA PHE A 185 -15.49 -8.44 6.83
C PHE A 185 -14.46 -7.56 7.54
N ARG A 186 -14.20 -6.39 6.98
CA ARG A 186 -13.40 -5.34 7.63
C ARG A 186 -14.22 -4.06 7.67
N TRP A 187 -13.93 -3.21 8.64
CA TRP A 187 -14.50 -1.88 8.68
C TRP A 187 -13.54 -0.92 9.35
N PHE A 188 -13.66 0.36 9.03
CA PHE A 188 -12.93 1.43 9.68
C PHE A 188 -13.73 2.72 9.63
N THR A 189 -13.44 3.63 10.56
CA THR A 189 -14.10 4.93 10.63
C THR A 189 -13.44 5.93 9.69
N GLN A 190 -14.22 6.70 8.94
CA GLN A 190 -13.75 7.78 8.07
C GLN A 190 -14.24 9.12 8.59
N ARG A 191 -13.35 10.10 8.74
CA ARG A 191 -13.74 11.47 9.12
C ARG A 191 -14.27 12.22 7.89
N PRO A 192 -15.28 13.11 8.05
CA PRO A 192 -15.93 13.79 6.94
C PRO A 192 -15.00 14.60 6.01
N ASP A 193 -14.03 15.28 6.59
CA ASP A 193 -13.15 16.20 5.84
C ASP A 193 -11.79 15.58 5.48
N GLU A 194 -11.56 14.33 5.89
CA GLU A 194 -10.33 13.63 5.58
C GLU A 194 -10.48 12.78 4.32
N PRO A 195 -9.46 12.72 3.45
CA PRO A 195 -9.49 11.78 2.34
C PRO A 195 -9.39 10.35 2.86
N LEU A 196 -10.09 9.44 2.20
CA LEU A 196 -9.74 8.03 2.24
C LEU A 196 -8.37 7.85 1.58
N LEU A 197 -7.44 7.24 2.31
CA LEU A 197 -6.11 6.94 1.81
C LEU A 197 -6.05 5.47 1.39
N ILE A 198 -5.74 5.24 0.11
CA ILE A 198 -5.49 3.89 -0.42
C ILE A 198 -4.13 3.88 -1.06
N GLY A 199 -3.24 3.09 -0.51
CA GLY A 199 -1.90 2.98 -1.05
C GLY A 199 -1.45 1.54 -1.15
N ARG A 200 -0.55 1.33 -2.10
CA ARG A 200 0.36 0.21 -2.12
C ARG A 200 1.74 0.78 -1.80
N HIS A 201 2.32 0.39 -0.68
CA HIS A 201 3.68 0.77 -0.34
C HIS A 201 4.61 -0.39 -0.66
N VAL A 202 5.72 -0.13 -1.36
CA VAL A 202 6.72 -1.17 -1.69
C VAL A 202 7.23 -1.88 -0.42
N ALA A 203 7.34 -1.13 0.69
CA ALA A 203 7.71 -1.66 2.00
C ALA A 203 6.80 -2.82 2.47
N GLN A 204 5.54 -2.87 2.05
CA GLN A 204 4.59 -3.96 2.38
C GLN A 204 4.96 -5.30 1.72
N PHE A 205 5.83 -5.29 0.70
CA PHE A 205 6.28 -6.49 -0.01
C PHE A 205 7.71 -6.86 0.35
N THR A 206 8.54 -5.88 0.71
CA THR A 206 9.96 -6.10 1.01
C THR A 206 10.22 -6.35 2.48
N HIS A 207 9.33 -5.89 3.36
CA HIS A 207 9.30 -6.32 4.75
C HIS A 207 8.14 -7.30 4.84
N TYR A 208 8.38 -8.54 5.29
CA TYR A 208 7.35 -9.56 5.61
C TYR A 208 6.43 -9.13 6.77
N SER A 209 6.24 -7.83 6.97
CA SER A 209 5.38 -7.21 7.94
C SER A 209 4.04 -6.89 7.28
N LEU A 210 3.04 -7.70 7.61
CA LEU A 210 1.62 -7.35 7.45
C LEU A 210 1.35 -6.11 8.32
N TYR A 211 1.33 -4.94 7.70
CA TYR A 211 0.80 -3.72 8.32
C TYR A 211 -0.52 -3.33 7.65
N TRP A 212 -1.46 -2.98 8.53
CA TRP A 212 -2.91 -2.97 8.38
C TRP A 212 -3.44 -1.60 7.93
#